data_AF-A0A3C1PD85-F1
#
_entry.id   AF-A0A3C1PD85-F1
#
_cell.length_a   1.000
_cell.length_b   1.000
_cell.length_c   1.000
_cell.angle_alpha   90.00
_cell.angle_beta   90.00
_cell.angle_gamma   90.00
#
_symmetry.space_group_name_H-M   'P 1'
#
loop_
_entity.id
_entity.type
_entity.pdbx_description
1 polymer ?
#
loop_
_entity_poly.entity_id
_entity_poly.type
_entity_poly.pdbx_seq_one_letter_code
_entity_poly.pdbx_strand_id
1 'polypeptide(L)'
;MIQWSQQQSLPLAGFREAWTALLSTLHPSRVLSGQRIPPSTHRPHQTPPVVALPNIYTLGAVGLDAVEFQQALNCLDGVILGCSTASTEAYRFNLREAILAAGIVKRPEQIFIIEDAIATLLYQFHLHLPDPNSTILIINIGATTTEIALAKLPQDVTDFTNSQVICHHLAYAGNALNQDIITQLLIQPEGSPFPEFDITDLEFPQPGHPDLVKRYRLQQILHSDPVGLKLLEIAETLKFKLQQSEHHTLTLNGYSWKISQRDLEQKILLPFVQQLNKELNHLFSDQGISPIRISQAICTGGNGTWPTFSRWLRQKLPNALITQDSPHDQYNRDNNYSHCSRLAWGLAVLPLYFQVLDVSRHQYSDYFLLAELLRVFKEQPLSLSEVHQLLENRGVNTRSVSNRILAILKGKLPPGLIP
;
A
#
# COMPACT_ATOMS: atom_id res chain seq x y z
N MET A 1 26.78 21.54 -13.78
CA MET A 1 25.53 22.31 -13.52
C MET A 1 24.58 22.02 -14.67
N ILE A 2 23.27 21.84 -14.42
CA ILE A 2 22.30 21.80 -15.52
C ILE A 2 21.86 23.25 -15.79
N GLN A 3 22.08 23.74 -17.01
CA GLN A 3 21.43 24.96 -17.50
C GLN A 3 20.14 24.56 -18.21
N TRP A 4 19.03 24.88 -17.56
CA TRP A 4 17.68 24.49 -17.99
C TRP A 4 16.95 25.67 -18.70
N SER A 5 17.41 26.91 -18.45
CA SER A 5 17.11 28.13 -19.23
C SER A 5 18.11 29.25 -18.85
N GLN A 6 18.04 30.44 -19.47
CA GLN A 6 18.91 31.59 -19.15
C GLN A 6 18.81 32.09 -17.70
N GLN A 7 17.84 31.64 -16.90
CA GLN A 7 17.55 32.24 -15.58
C GLN A 7 17.67 31.30 -14.38
N GLN A 8 17.94 29.99 -14.54
CA GLN A 8 18.04 29.07 -13.40
C GLN A 8 19.15 28.01 -13.58
N SER A 9 19.92 27.80 -12.51
CA SER A 9 20.96 26.78 -12.41
C SER A 9 20.77 25.96 -11.13
N LEU A 10 20.91 24.64 -11.22
CA LEU A 10 20.84 23.71 -10.09
C LEU A 10 22.21 23.01 -9.89
N PRO A 11 22.79 23.04 -8.68
CA PRO A 11 24.05 22.36 -8.39
C PRO A 11 23.83 20.85 -8.16
N LEU A 12 24.33 20.03 -9.08
CA LEU A 12 24.21 18.56 -9.05
C LEU A 12 25.18 17.86 -8.07
N ALA A 13 26.13 18.58 -7.49
CA ALA A 13 27.13 18.00 -6.59
C ALA A 13 26.49 17.40 -5.32
N GLY A 14 25.51 18.09 -4.73
CA GLY A 14 24.79 17.60 -3.55
C GLY A 14 23.93 16.36 -3.83
N PHE A 15 23.39 16.23 -5.05
CA PHE A 15 22.64 15.03 -5.46
C PHE A 15 23.54 13.79 -5.56
N ARG A 16 24.76 13.96 -6.07
CA ARG A 16 25.73 12.87 -6.19
C ARG A 16 26.19 12.36 -4.82
N GLU A 17 26.39 13.26 -3.87
CA GLU A 17 26.77 12.92 -2.48
C GLU A 17 25.63 12.23 -1.74
N ALA A 18 24.41 12.75 -1.83
CA ALA A 18 23.23 12.12 -1.25
C ALA A 18 22.95 10.73 -1.84
N TRP A 19 23.12 10.56 -3.15
CA TRP A 19 22.99 9.28 -3.85
C TRP A 19 24.07 8.28 -3.44
N THR A 20 25.31 8.73 -3.22
CA THR A 20 26.41 7.87 -2.74
C THR A 20 26.12 7.38 -1.31
N ALA A 21 25.58 8.26 -0.46
CA ALA A 21 25.12 7.90 0.88
C ALA A 21 23.96 6.89 0.85
N LEU A 22 22.96 7.09 -0.01
CA LEU A 22 21.82 6.17 -0.16
C LEU A 22 22.23 4.80 -0.72
N LEU A 23 23.10 4.75 -1.73
CA LEU A 23 23.59 3.48 -2.27
C LEU A 23 24.43 2.70 -1.23
N SER A 24 25.05 3.39 -0.28
CA SER A 24 25.79 2.75 0.82
C SER A 24 24.86 2.07 1.85
N THR A 25 23.61 2.53 2.00
CA THR A 25 22.63 1.90 2.89
C THR A 25 21.91 0.71 2.24
N LEU A 26 21.88 0.66 0.90
CA LEU A 26 21.27 -0.45 0.13
C LEU A 26 22.22 -1.64 -0.09
N HIS A 27 23.51 -1.51 0.22
CA HIS A 27 24.51 -2.59 0.16
C HIS A 27 25.16 -2.85 1.54
N PRO A 28 24.50 -3.61 2.44
CA PRO A 28 25.04 -3.86 3.79
C PRO A 28 26.41 -4.60 3.78
N SER A 29 26.77 -5.28 2.68
CA SER A 29 28.00 -6.07 2.58
C SER A 29 29.30 -5.25 2.47
N ARG A 30 29.24 -3.92 2.28
CA ARG A 30 30.44 -3.08 2.14
C ARG A 30 30.81 -2.24 3.37
N VAL A 31 30.00 -2.24 4.42
CA VAL A 31 30.25 -1.44 5.64
C VAL A 31 31.04 -2.21 6.72
N LEU A 32 31.32 -3.52 6.52
CA LEU A 32 32.09 -4.33 7.48
C LEU A 32 33.59 -4.48 7.18
N SER A 33 34.17 -3.69 6.26
CA SER A 33 35.61 -3.73 6.01
C SER A 33 36.23 -2.33 5.96
N GLY A 34 36.45 -1.76 7.15
CA GLY A 34 37.34 -0.60 7.25
C GLY A 34 37.04 0.33 8.41
N GLN A 35 37.18 -0.14 9.66
CA GLN A 35 37.74 0.68 10.74
C GLN A 35 38.02 -0.21 11.98
N ARG A 36 39.30 -0.31 12.33
CA ARG A 36 39.76 -0.87 13.62
C ARG A 36 39.37 0.10 14.73
N ILE A 37 38.57 -0.36 15.69
CA ILE A 37 38.33 0.29 16.98
C ILE A 37 38.90 -0.66 18.07
N PRO A 38 39.60 -0.16 19.12
CA PRO A 38 40.24 -1.01 20.12
C PRO A 38 39.21 -1.65 21.08
N PRO A 39 39.60 -2.70 21.83
CA PRO A 39 38.65 -3.50 22.59
C PRO A 39 38.29 -2.79 23.90
N SER A 40 37.02 -2.40 24.06
CA SER A 40 36.45 -2.06 25.37
C SER A 40 35.25 -2.96 25.67
N THR A 41 35.51 -3.89 26.60
CA THR A 41 34.62 -4.38 27.66
C THR A 41 33.18 -4.79 27.30
N HIS A 42 32.99 -6.11 27.26
CA HIS A 42 31.79 -6.89 27.56
C HIS A 42 30.46 -6.13 27.71
N ARG A 43 29.64 -6.18 26.66
CA ARG A 43 28.18 -6.24 26.77
C ARG A 43 27.72 -7.61 26.27
N PRO A 44 26.79 -8.30 26.95
CA PRO A 44 26.32 -9.60 26.48
C PRO A 44 25.62 -9.39 25.14
N HIS A 45 25.95 -10.24 24.17
CA HIS A 45 25.31 -10.32 22.86
C HIS A 45 23.79 -10.41 23.03
N GLN A 46 23.10 -9.28 22.86
CA GLN A 46 21.70 -9.31 22.49
C GLN A 46 21.67 -9.71 21.03
N THR A 47 21.22 -10.93 20.78
CA THR A 47 20.75 -11.38 19.47
C THR A 47 19.91 -10.27 18.83
N PRO A 48 20.12 -9.95 17.54
CA PRO A 48 19.21 -9.03 16.84
C PRO A 48 17.78 -9.56 17.03
N PRO A 49 16.77 -8.68 17.18
CA PRO A 49 15.40 -9.13 17.30
C PRO A 49 15.06 -9.87 16.01
N VAL A 50 15.06 -11.19 16.09
CA VAL A 50 14.41 -12.03 15.10
C VAL A 50 12.96 -11.62 15.23
N VAL A 51 12.45 -10.92 14.21
CA VAL A 51 11.01 -10.79 14.00
C VAL A 51 10.52 -12.21 13.82
N ALA A 52 10.14 -12.85 14.93
CA ALA A 52 9.46 -14.12 14.90
C ALA A 52 8.12 -13.83 14.24
N LEU A 53 7.96 -14.25 12.98
CA LEU A 53 6.64 -14.36 12.36
C LEU A 53 5.96 -15.55 13.05
N PRO A 54 5.03 -15.35 13.99
CA PRO A 54 4.29 -16.46 14.57
C PRO A 54 3.07 -16.63 13.67
N ASN A 55 3.13 -17.53 12.69
CA ASN A 55 1.98 -18.24 12.13
C ASN A 55 2.49 -19.28 11.14
N ILE A 56 2.12 -20.54 11.35
CA ILE A 56 2.21 -21.56 10.30
C ILE A 56 1.23 -21.11 9.21
N TYR A 57 1.74 -20.52 8.14
CA TYR A 57 0.90 -20.11 7.03
C TYR A 57 0.52 -21.34 6.22
N THR A 58 -0.78 -21.65 6.16
CA THR A 58 -1.30 -22.68 5.27
C THR A 58 -1.47 -22.10 3.88
N LEU A 59 -0.79 -22.69 2.90
CA LEU A 59 -0.95 -22.36 1.48
C LEU A 59 -1.94 -23.33 0.85
N GLY A 60 -2.77 -22.81 -0.05
CA GLY A 60 -3.71 -23.60 -0.84
C GLY A 60 -4.13 -22.84 -2.08
N ALA A 61 -4.79 -23.54 -3.00
CA ALA A 61 -5.37 -22.97 -4.21
C ALA A 61 -6.84 -23.31 -4.31
N VAL A 62 -7.64 -22.36 -4.79
CA VAL A 62 -9.07 -22.58 -5.02
C VAL A 62 -9.23 -23.52 -6.22
N GLY A 63 -9.96 -24.62 -6.03
CA GLY A 63 -10.27 -25.56 -7.11
C GLY A 63 -9.18 -26.57 -7.45
N LEU A 64 -8.08 -26.62 -6.68
CA LEU A 64 -7.03 -27.62 -6.83
C LEU A 64 -6.94 -28.48 -5.57
N ASP A 65 -6.78 -29.79 -5.75
CA ASP A 65 -6.39 -30.67 -4.63
C ASP A 65 -4.90 -30.50 -4.27
N ALA A 66 -4.44 -31.17 -3.22
CA ALA A 66 -3.06 -31.05 -2.75
C ALA A 66 -2.01 -31.50 -3.77
N VAL A 67 -2.32 -32.50 -4.59
CA VAL A 67 -1.40 -33.03 -5.61
C VAL A 67 -1.33 -32.08 -6.79
N GLU A 68 -2.49 -31.65 -7.30
CA GLU A 68 -2.61 -30.67 -8.37
C GLU A 68 -1.96 -29.33 -7.99
N PHE A 69 -2.16 -28.88 -6.75
CA PHE A 69 -1.52 -27.67 -6.23
C PHE A 69 0.00 -27.79 -6.22
N GLN A 70 0.56 -28.91 -5.74
CA GLN A 70 2.00 -29.13 -5.75
C GLN A 70 2.57 -29.21 -7.17
N GLN A 71 1.86 -29.84 -8.10
CA GLN A 71 2.24 -29.86 -9.52
C GLN A 71 2.23 -28.45 -10.12
N ALA A 72 1.19 -27.66 -9.84
CA ALA A 72 1.08 -26.28 -10.29
C ALA A 72 2.24 -25.42 -9.76
N LEU A 73 2.55 -25.54 -8.45
CA LEU A 73 3.68 -24.83 -7.84
C LEU A 73 5.02 -25.17 -8.51
N ASN A 74 5.26 -26.44 -8.82
CA ASN A 74 6.49 -26.90 -9.48
C ASN A 74 6.64 -26.40 -10.93
N CYS A 75 5.53 -26.01 -11.55
CA CYS A 75 5.46 -25.53 -12.94
C CYS A 75 5.18 -24.02 -13.03
N LEU A 76 5.36 -23.25 -11.94
CA LEU A 76 5.13 -21.81 -11.95
C LEU A 76 6.13 -21.09 -12.88
N ASP A 77 5.60 -20.50 -13.95
CA ASP A 77 6.37 -19.64 -14.85
C ASP A 77 6.48 -18.20 -14.36
N GLY A 78 5.61 -17.78 -13.43
CA GLY A 78 5.61 -16.43 -12.89
C GLY A 78 4.76 -16.25 -11.64
N VAL A 79 4.98 -15.12 -10.97
CA VAL A 79 4.27 -14.67 -9.77
C VAL A 79 3.82 -13.23 -9.99
N ILE A 80 2.60 -12.93 -9.56
CA ILE A 80 2.01 -11.60 -9.68
C ILE A 80 1.70 -11.11 -8.27
N LEU A 81 2.22 -9.94 -7.91
CA LEU A 81 2.07 -9.32 -6.60
C LEU A 81 1.23 -8.06 -6.71
N GLY A 82 0.34 -7.85 -5.74
CA GLY A 82 -0.31 -6.57 -5.50
C GLY A 82 0.58 -5.65 -4.67
N CYS A 83 0.60 -4.37 -5.00
CA CYS A 83 1.20 -3.34 -4.17
C CYS A 83 0.31 -2.11 -4.15
N SER A 84 0.15 -1.46 -2.98
CA SER A 84 -0.53 -0.18 -2.94
C SER A 84 0.28 0.89 -3.68
N THR A 85 -0.39 1.93 -4.16
CA THR A 85 0.27 3.07 -4.83
C THR A 85 1.19 3.89 -3.93
N ALA A 86 1.05 3.75 -2.60
CA ALA A 86 1.95 4.32 -1.62
C ALA A 86 3.29 3.56 -1.53
N SER A 87 3.39 2.37 -2.11
CA SER A 87 4.57 1.51 -2.03
C SER A 87 5.77 2.16 -2.70
N THR A 88 6.86 2.32 -1.93
CA THR A 88 8.13 2.84 -2.45
C THR A 88 8.80 1.83 -3.39
N GLU A 89 9.70 2.32 -4.25
CA GLU A 89 10.51 1.44 -5.10
C GLU A 89 11.41 0.51 -4.27
N ALA A 90 11.87 0.96 -3.09
CA ALA A 90 12.61 0.11 -2.15
C ALA A 90 11.75 -1.05 -1.62
N TYR A 91 10.48 -0.79 -1.31
CA TYR A 91 9.55 -1.84 -0.90
C TYR A 91 9.28 -2.84 -2.03
N ARG A 92 9.02 -2.36 -3.26
CA ARG A 92 8.83 -3.21 -4.45
C ARG A 92 10.06 -4.08 -4.72
N PHE A 93 11.26 -3.52 -4.58
CA PHE A 93 12.51 -4.26 -4.68
C PHE A 93 12.61 -5.36 -3.60
N ASN A 94 12.36 -5.01 -2.33
CA ASN A 94 12.42 -5.98 -1.23
C ASN A 94 11.40 -7.13 -1.40
N LEU A 95 10.20 -6.86 -1.91
CA LEU A 95 9.23 -7.90 -2.24
C LEU A 95 9.77 -8.85 -3.32
N ARG A 96 10.36 -8.31 -4.39
CA ARG A 96 10.95 -9.11 -5.46
C ARG A 96 12.05 -10.03 -4.92
N GLU A 97 12.96 -9.47 -4.12
CA GLU A 97 14.05 -10.25 -3.54
C GLU A 97 13.55 -11.28 -2.52
N ALA A 98 12.47 -11.01 -1.79
CA ALA A 98 11.84 -11.99 -0.90
C ALA A 98 11.26 -13.19 -1.68
N ILE A 99 10.60 -12.95 -2.83
CA ILE A 99 10.07 -14.02 -3.69
C ILE A 99 11.21 -14.86 -4.29
N LEU A 100 12.29 -14.23 -4.73
CA LEU A 100 13.47 -14.92 -5.25
C LEU A 100 14.17 -15.75 -4.16
N ALA A 101 14.33 -15.18 -2.97
CA ALA A 101 14.93 -15.87 -1.82
C ALA A 101 14.07 -17.06 -1.36
N ALA A 102 12.74 -16.97 -1.49
CA ALA A 102 11.82 -18.06 -1.23
C ALA A 102 11.86 -19.17 -2.30
N GLY A 103 12.53 -18.95 -3.43
CA GLY A 103 12.66 -19.94 -4.51
C GLY A 103 11.37 -20.24 -5.27
N ILE A 104 10.34 -19.39 -5.13
CA ILE A 104 9.03 -19.56 -5.80
C ILE A 104 9.21 -19.46 -7.32
N VAL A 105 10.08 -18.54 -7.76
CA VAL A 105 10.54 -18.42 -9.16
C VAL A 105 12.04 -18.18 -9.20
N LYS A 106 12.66 -18.44 -10.34
CA LYS A 106 14.13 -18.44 -10.47
C LYS A 106 14.70 -17.10 -10.88
N ARG A 107 13.91 -16.27 -11.58
CA ARG A 107 14.40 -15.05 -12.21
C ARG A 107 13.49 -13.85 -11.94
N PRO A 108 14.06 -12.65 -11.80
CA PRO A 108 13.31 -11.41 -11.65
C PRO A 108 12.21 -11.15 -12.67
N GLU A 109 12.43 -11.52 -13.92
CA GLU A 109 11.50 -11.26 -15.03
C GLU A 109 10.22 -12.09 -14.94
N GLN A 110 10.18 -13.05 -13.99
CA GLN A 110 9.03 -13.87 -13.67
C GLN A 110 8.15 -13.24 -12.59
N ILE A 111 8.51 -12.07 -12.06
CA ILE A 111 7.81 -11.42 -10.93
C ILE A 111 7.17 -10.12 -11.39
N PHE A 112 5.86 -10.11 -11.53
CA PHE A 112 5.09 -8.93 -11.93
C PHE A 112 4.49 -8.26 -10.71
N ILE A 113 4.46 -6.92 -10.72
CA ILE A 113 3.87 -6.12 -9.65
C ILE A 113 2.87 -5.16 -10.27
N ILE A 114 1.66 -5.10 -9.73
CA ILE A 114 0.60 -4.19 -10.18
C ILE A 114 -0.08 -3.54 -8.97
N GLU A 115 -0.64 -2.36 -9.18
CA GLU A 115 -1.38 -1.63 -8.17
C GLU A 115 -2.62 -2.41 -7.69
N ASP A 116 -2.86 -2.45 -6.37
CA ASP A 116 -3.97 -3.22 -5.79
C ASP A 116 -5.33 -2.78 -6.33
N ALA A 117 -5.51 -1.48 -6.59
CA ALA A 117 -6.74 -0.97 -7.17
C ALA A 117 -6.97 -1.44 -8.62
N ILE A 118 -5.88 -1.58 -9.40
CA ILE A 118 -5.97 -2.09 -10.77
C ILE A 118 -6.32 -3.58 -10.73
N ALA A 119 -5.65 -4.38 -9.90
CA ALA A 119 -6.01 -5.78 -9.73
C ALA A 119 -7.49 -5.94 -9.33
N THR A 120 -7.96 -5.16 -8.36
CA THR A 120 -9.38 -5.14 -7.96
C THR A 120 -10.31 -4.86 -9.14
N LEU A 121 -9.94 -3.93 -10.03
CA LEU A 121 -10.70 -3.63 -11.25
C LEU A 121 -10.68 -4.80 -12.25
N LEU A 122 -9.56 -5.49 -12.42
CA LEU A 122 -9.48 -6.64 -13.33
C LEU A 122 -10.41 -7.78 -12.90
N TYR A 123 -10.58 -7.98 -11.59
CA TYR A 123 -11.59 -8.90 -11.10
C TYR A 123 -13.01 -8.47 -11.50
N GLN A 124 -13.30 -7.16 -11.47
CA GLN A 124 -14.58 -6.65 -11.95
C GLN A 124 -14.78 -6.96 -13.43
N PHE A 125 -13.76 -6.76 -14.28
CA PHE A 125 -13.83 -7.09 -15.72
C PHE A 125 -14.09 -8.57 -15.95
N HIS A 126 -13.48 -9.44 -15.16
CA HIS A 126 -13.67 -10.88 -15.25
C HIS A 126 -15.11 -11.30 -14.88
N LEU A 127 -15.71 -10.67 -13.88
CA LEU A 127 -17.08 -10.97 -13.46
C LEU A 127 -18.11 -10.43 -14.46
N HIS A 128 -18.05 -9.14 -14.74
CA HIS A 128 -19.00 -8.44 -15.61
C HIS A 128 -18.27 -7.29 -16.29
N LEU A 129 -18.20 -7.34 -17.62
CA LEU A 129 -17.60 -6.26 -18.40
C LEU A 129 -18.36 -4.95 -18.11
N PRO A 130 -17.69 -3.93 -17.56
CA PRO A 130 -18.34 -2.67 -17.23
C PRO A 130 -18.70 -1.88 -18.47
N ASP A 131 -19.65 -0.94 -18.30
CA ASP A 131 -20.13 -0.11 -19.40
C ASP A 131 -18.98 0.69 -20.05
N PRO A 132 -18.87 0.67 -21.38
CA PRO A 132 -17.91 1.50 -22.11
C PRO A 132 -18.04 2.99 -21.76
N ASN A 133 -16.94 3.74 -21.84
CA ASN A 133 -16.91 5.18 -21.55
C ASN A 133 -17.40 5.59 -20.15
N SER A 134 -17.43 4.63 -19.22
CA SER A 134 -17.85 4.86 -17.83
C SER A 134 -16.65 5.12 -16.91
N THR A 135 -16.92 5.55 -15.67
CA THR A 135 -15.86 5.81 -14.69
C THR A 135 -16.14 5.02 -13.43
N ILE A 136 -15.16 4.22 -13.03
CA ILE A 136 -15.23 3.37 -11.84
C ILE A 136 -14.35 3.96 -10.75
N LEU A 137 -14.93 4.11 -9.56
CA LEU A 137 -14.20 4.41 -8.34
C LEU A 137 -13.84 3.12 -7.61
N ILE A 138 -12.59 2.97 -7.21
CA ILE A 138 -12.14 1.91 -6.30
C ILE A 138 -11.66 2.55 -5.01
N ILE A 139 -12.10 2.01 -3.87
CA ILE A 139 -11.58 2.34 -2.54
C ILE A 139 -11.16 1.01 -1.90
N ASN A 140 -9.86 0.78 -1.75
CA ASN A 140 -9.32 -0.38 -1.06
C ASN A 140 -8.79 0.04 0.32
N ILE A 141 -9.48 -0.37 1.37
CA ILE A 141 -9.11 -0.07 2.76
C ILE A 141 -8.26 -1.23 3.30
N GLY A 142 -6.95 -1.14 3.08
CA GLY A 142 -5.97 -2.16 3.46
C GLY A 142 -5.63 -2.18 4.95
N ALA A 143 -4.46 -2.72 5.29
CA ALA A 143 -3.95 -2.74 6.65
C ALA A 143 -3.29 -1.40 7.04
N THR A 144 -2.44 -0.85 6.18
CA THR A 144 -1.66 0.36 6.49
C THR A 144 -2.13 1.60 5.74
N THR A 145 -2.66 1.42 4.53
CA THR A 145 -3.06 2.50 3.63
C THR A 145 -4.43 2.25 3.03
N THR A 146 -5.18 3.33 2.80
CA THR A 146 -6.37 3.30 1.95
C THR A 146 -5.97 3.79 0.56
N GLU A 147 -6.19 2.97 -0.44
CA GLU A 147 -5.98 3.34 -1.84
C GLU A 147 -7.30 3.76 -2.47
N ILE A 148 -7.28 4.86 -3.21
CA ILE A 148 -8.41 5.39 -3.96
C ILE A 148 -7.99 5.45 -5.42
N ALA A 149 -8.77 4.85 -6.33
CA ALA A 149 -8.46 4.91 -7.75
C ALA A 149 -9.68 5.28 -8.58
N LEU A 150 -9.45 6.03 -9.65
CA LEU A 150 -10.44 6.35 -10.67
C LEU A 150 -10.00 5.74 -11.99
N ALA A 151 -10.76 4.77 -12.47
CA ALA A 151 -10.55 4.14 -13.76
C ALA A 151 -11.53 4.73 -14.78
N LYS A 152 -10.99 5.37 -15.82
CA LYS A 152 -11.76 5.89 -16.94
C LYS A 152 -11.76 4.85 -18.05
N LEU A 153 -12.90 4.20 -18.27
CA LEU A 153 -12.97 3.13 -19.26
C LEU A 153 -13.06 3.70 -20.67
N PRO A 154 -12.28 3.16 -21.62
CA PRO A 154 -12.42 3.48 -23.04
C PRO A 154 -13.73 2.92 -23.61
N GLN A 155 -13.98 3.23 -24.89
CA GLN A 155 -15.08 2.62 -25.63
C GLN A 155 -14.83 1.12 -25.87
N ASP A 156 -13.59 0.75 -26.17
CA ASP A 156 -13.16 -0.63 -26.32
C ASP A 156 -12.26 -1.01 -25.13
N VAL A 157 -12.72 -1.95 -24.30
CA VAL A 157 -12.00 -2.41 -23.10
C VAL A 157 -10.63 -3.02 -23.46
N THR A 158 -10.42 -3.47 -24.69
CA THR A 158 -9.11 -3.94 -25.12
C THR A 158 -8.05 -2.83 -25.18
N ASP A 159 -8.48 -1.57 -25.36
CA ASP A 159 -7.63 -0.37 -25.26
C ASP A 159 -7.38 0.08 -23.82
N PHE A 160 -7.86 -0.68 -22.83
CA PHE A 160 -7.70 -0.31 -21.43
C PHE A 160 -6.25 -0.50 -20.98
N THR A 161 -5.65 0.53 -20.37
CA THR A 161 -4.25 0.51 -19.89
C THR A 161 -4.14 1.16 -18.51
N ASN A 162 -3.04 0.94 -17.79
CA ASN A 162 -2.80 1.60 -16.49
C ASN A 162 -2.87 3.14 -16.57
N SER A 163 -2.60 3.74 -17.73
CA SER A 163 -2.63 5.20 -17.90
C SER A 163 -4.01 5.83 -17.71
N GLN A 164 -5.07 5.01 -17.80
CA GLN A 164 -6.45 5.41 -17.57
C GLN A 164 -6.88 5.27 -16.11
N VAL A 165 -5.98 4.78 -15.25
CA VAL A 165 -6.20 4.65 -13.81
C VAL A 165 -5.42 5.75 -13.10
N ILE A 166 -6.15 6.63 -12.43
CA ILE A 166 -5.55 7.63 -11.54
C ILE A 166 -5.65 7.10 -10.13
N CYS A 167 -4.51 6.86 -9.51
CA CYS A 167 -4.46 6.43 -8.13
C CYS A 167 -4.08 7.56 -7.17
N HIS A 168 -4.65 7.48 -5.98
CA HIS A 168 -4.38 8.29 -4.82
C HIS A 168 -4.30 7.38 -3.59
N HIS A 169 -3.63 7.82 -2.55
CA HIS A 169 -3.57 7.05 -1.30
C HIS A 169 -3.68 7.95 -0.08
N LEU A 170 -4.21 7.37 0.98
CA LEU A 170 -4.27 7.95 2.30
C LEU A 170 -3.52 7.01 3.25
N ALA A 171 -2.56 7.54 4.00
CA ALA A 171 -1.77 6.77 4.96
C ALA A 171 -2.55 6.52 6.27
N TYR A 172 -3.75 5.95 6.13
CA TYR A 172 -4.67 5.59 7.18
C TYR A 172 -5.50 4.38 6.70
N ALA A 173 -5.54 3.31 7.50
CA ALA A 173 -6.40 2.14 7.27
C ALA A 173 -6.49 1.26 8.54
N GLY A 174 -6.52 -0.07 8.43
CA GLY A 174 -6.72 -1.01 9.54
C GLY A 174 -5.87 -0.80 10.79
N ASN A 175 -4.56 -0.57 10.65
CA ASN A 175 -3.66 -0.34 11.78
C ASN A 175 -3.96 0.99 12.48
N ALA A 176 -4.26 2.03 11.71
CA ALA A 176 -4.66 3.33 12.24
C ALA A 176 -6.03 3.26 12.92
N LEU A 177 -6.97 2.50 12.34
CA LEU A 177 -8.26 2.20 12.97
C LEU A 177 -8.07 1.48 14.32
N ASN A 178 -7.14 0.53 14.41
CA ASN A 178 -6.84 -0.14 15.68
C ASN A 178 -6.31 0.84 16.73
N GLN A 179 -5.41 1.75 16.35
CA GLN A 179 -4.93 2.81 17.24
C GLN A 179 -6.06 3.74 17.70
N ASP A 180 -6.97 4.08 16.80
CA ASP A 180 -8.11 4.93 17.13
C ASP A 180 -9.10 4.20 18.04
N ILE A 181 -9.32 2.89 17.86
CA ILE A 181 -10.09 2.05 18.79
C ILE A 181 -9.45 2.05 20.17
N ILE A 182 -8.12 1.83 20.24
CA ILE A 182 -7.39 1.82 21.51
C ILE A 182 -7.53 3.16 22.21
N THR A 183 -7.26 4.25 21.52
CA THR A 183 -7.30 5.57 22.14
C THR A 183 -8.73 6.00 22.51
N GLN A 184 -9.68 5.89 21.59
CA GLN A 184 -11.03 6.45 21.74
C GLN A 184 -12.00 5.58 22.54
N LEU A 185 -11.79 4.25 22.55
CA LEU A 185 -12.74 3.30 23.16
C LEU A 185 -12.15 2.51 24.33
N LEU A 186 -10.81 2.43 24.43
CA LEU A 186 -10.15 1.65 25.47
C LEU A 186 -9.37 2.50 26.47
N ILE A 187 -8.64 3.54 26.08
CA ILE A 187 -7.78 4.28 27.04
C ILE A 187 -8.45 5.57 27.54
N GLN A 188 -8.93 6.42 26.63
CA GLN A 188 -9.43 7.75 26.99
C GLN A 188 -10.81 7.79 27.67
N PRO A 189 -11.75 6.85 27.44
CA PRO A 189 -13.04 6.89 28.12
C PRO A 189 -12.93 6.82 29.65
N GLU A 190 -13.68 7.68 30.34
CA GLU A 190 -13.80 7.63 31.79
C GLU A 190 -14.31 6.26 32.26
N GLY A 191 -13.70 5.73 33.32
CA GLY A 191 -14.06 4.42 33.86
C GLY A 191 -13.55 3.23 33.03
N SER A 192 -12.70 3.47 32.04
CA SER A 192 -11.96 2.40 31.36
C SER A 192 -11.21 1.51 32.36
N PRO A 193 -11.09 0.19 32.10
CA PRO A 193 -10.24 -0.72 32.86
C PRO A 193 -8.74 -0.60 32.51
N PHE A 194 -8.37 0.31 31.60
CA PHE A 194 -6.99 0.57 31.16
C PHE A 194 -6.45 1.96 31.55
N PRO A 195 -6.80 2.57 32.71
CA PRO A 195 -6.35 3.91 33.04
C PRO A 195 -4.84 3.97 33.35
N GLU A 196 -4.23 2.81 33.66
CA GLU A 196 -2.79 2.69 33.97
C GLU A 196 -1.89 2.75 32.73
N PHE A 197 -2.44 2.69 31.51
CA PHE A 197 -1.67 2.93 30.29
C PHE A 197 -1.52 4.44 30.04
N ASP A 198 -1.07 5.16 31.07
CA ASP A 198 -0.77 6.59 30.98
C ASP A 198 0.58 6.76 30.29
N ILE A 199 0.55 7.30 29.08
CA ILE A 199 1.74 7.51 28.27
C ILE A 199 2.16 8.96 28.44
N THR A 200 3.10 9.20 29.34
CA THR A 200 3.65 10.54 29.59
C THR A 200 4.19 11.15 28.28
N ASP A 201 3.85 12.41 28.03
CA ASP A 201 4.29 13.20 26.86
C ASP A 201 3.93 12.60 25.48
N LEU A 202 2.85 11.81 25.40
CA LEU A 202 2.28 11.37 24.12
C LEU A 202 1.06 12.21 23.74
N GLU A 203 1.19 12.89 22.60
CA GLU A 203 0.01 13.38 21.88
C GLU A 203 -0.61 12.24 21.07
N PHE A 204 -1.83 11.86 21.42
CA PHE A 204 -2.57 10.85 20.65
C PHE A 204 -2.90 11.35 19.23
N PRO A 205 -2.88 10.46 18.22
CA PRO A 205 -3.29 10.81 16.86
C PRO A 205 -4.79 11.16 16.80
N GLN A 206 -5.16 12.04 15.88
CA GLN A 206 -6.56 12.36 15.65
C GLN A 206 -7.27 11.23 14.89
N PRO A 207 -8.49 10.83 15.31
CA PRO A 207 -9.22 9.79 14.63
C PRO A 207 -9.48 10.10 13.15
N GLY A 208 -9.24 9.14 12.26
CA GLY A 208 -9.40 9.33 10.82
C GLY A 208 -8.26 10.09 10.11
N HIS A 209 -7.33 10.70 10.84
CA HIS A 209 -6.20 11.45 10.26
C HIS A 209 -4.92 10.61 10.13
N PRO A 210 -4.10 10.79 9.08
CA PRO A 210 -2.85 10.07 8.93
C PRO A 210 -1.86 10.25 10.09
N ASP A 211 -1.67 11.46 10.60
CA ASP A 211 -0.84 11.81 11.77
C ASP A 211 0.42 10.94 11.96
N LEU A 212 1.18 10.74 10.87
CA LEU A 212 2.18 9.66 10.76
C LEU A 212 3.16 9.61 11.93
N VAL A 213 3.69 10.76 12.34
CA VAL A 213 4.65 10.87 13.46
C VAL A 213 4.02 10.36 14.76
N LYS A 214 2.78 10.81 15.07
CA LYS A 214 2.06 10.40 16.28
C LYS A 214 1.70 8.92 16.24
N ARG A 215 1.26 8.43 15.07
CA ARG A 215 0.90 7.02 14.85
C ARG A 215 2.10 6.10 14.96
N TYR A 216 3.25 6.46 14.42
CA TYR A 216 4.47 5.65 14.55
C TYR A 216 4.96 5.61 16.00
N ARG A 217 4.92 6.74 16.70
CA ARG A 217 5.28 6.78 18.13
C ARG A 217 4.34 5.90 18.96
N LEU A 218 3.02 6.02 18.76
CA LEU A 218 2.04 5.17 19.44
C LEU A 218 2.25 3.68 19.10
N GLN A 219 2.51 3.35 17.82
CA GLN A 219 2.78 1.97 17.41
C GLN A 219 4.02 1.39 18.08
N GLN A 220 5.10 2.16 18.21
CA GLN A 220 6.31 1.72 18.90
C GLN A 220 6.04 1.41 20.36
N ILE A 221 5.28 2.27 21.04
CA ILE A 221 4.92 2.09 22.45
C ILE A 221 4.05 0.83 22.62
N LEU A 222 3.02 0.67 21.79
CA LEU A 222 2.14 -0.50 21.84
C LEU A 222 2.87 -1.82 21.62
N HIS A 223 3.90 -1.88 20.77
CA HIS A 223 4.68 -3.10 20.58
C HIS A 223 5.77 -3.33 21.64
N SER A 224 6.16 -2.29 22.36
CA SER A 224 7.22 -2.38 23.36
C SER A 224 6.75 -2.98 24.70
N ASP A 225 5.43 -3.10 24.90
CA ASP A 225 4.81 -3.50 26.16
C ASP A 225 3.79 -4.66 25.94
N PRO A 226 3.78 -5.70 26.79
CA PRO A 226 2.78 -6.78 26.73
C PRO A 226 1.32 -6.31 26.81
N VAL A 227 1.02 -5.27 27.60
CA VAL A 227 -0.30 -4.64 27.69
C VAL A 227 -0.63 -3.97 26.36
N GLY A 228 0.33 -3.29 25.74
CA GLY A 228 0.19 -2.69 24.42
C GLY A 228 -0.13 -3.71 23.33
N LEU A 229 0.56 -4.86 23.33
CA LEU A 229 0.27 -5.97 22.43
C LEU A 229 -1.14 -6.54 22.66
N LYS A 230 -1.56 -6.63 23.93
CA LYS A 230 -2.93 -7.08 24.25
C LYS A 230 -3.99 -6.09 23.79
N LEU A 231 -3.74 -4.79 23.90
CA LEU A 231 -4.62 -3.74 23.39
C LEU A 231 -4.79 -3.84 21.86
N LEU A 232 -3.71 -4.12 21.12
CA LEU A 232 -3.77 -4.36 19.68
C LEU A 232 -4.64 -5.58 19.33
N GLU A 233 -4.50 -6.68 20.06
CA GLU A 233 -5.32 -7.89 19.88
C GLU A 233 -6.81 -7.63 20.18
N ILE A 234 -7.09 -6.90 21.27
CA ILE A 234 -8.45 -6.49 21.65
C ILE A 234 -9.05 -5.61 20.56
N ALA A 235 -8.32 -4.62 20.05
CA ALA A 235 -8.80 -3.73 18.99
C ALA A 235 -9.15 -4.48 17.71
N GLU A 236 -8.31 -5.44 17.30
CA GLU A 236 -8.60 -6.30 16.14
C GLU A 236 -9.88 -7.11 16.35
N THR A 237 -10.05 -7.69 17.54
CA THR A 237 -11.25 -8.46 17.89
C THR A 237 -12.51 -7.59 17.89
N LEU A 238 -12.40 -6.36 18.42
CA LEU A 238 -13.52 -5.42 18.48
C LEU A 238 -14.03 -5.01 17.11
N LYS A 239 -13.14 -4.82 16.12
CA LYS A 239 -13.56 -4.53 14.74
C LYS A 239 -14.52 -5.60 14.23
N PHE A 240 -14.18 -6.87 14.42
CA PHE A 240 -15.02 -7.97 13.97
C PHE A 240 -16.32 -8.08 14.77
N LYS A 241 -16.24 -8.06 16.10
CA LYS A 241 -17.42 -8.23 16.98
C LYS A 241 -18.44 -7.11 16.80
N LEU A 242 -17.99 -5.86 16.65
CA LEU A 242 -18.87 -4.71 16.48
C LEU A 242 -19.43 -4.54 15.06
N GLN A 243 -18.94 -5.30 14.07
CA GLN A 243 -19.62 -5.44 12.77
C GLN A 243 -20.88 -6.32 12.88
N GLN A 244 -20.89 -7.26 13.83
CA GLN A 244 -21.95 -8.27 13.97
C GLN A 244 -22.94 -7.96 15.10
N SER A 245 -22.61 -7.05 16.00
CA SER A 245 -23.40 -6.77 17.20
C SER A 245 -23.36 -5.29 17.57
N GLU A 246 -24.47 -4.76 18.08
CA GLU A 246 -24.59 -3.35 18.50
C GLU A 246 -23.67 -3.01 19.68
N HIS A 247 -23.30 -4.01 20.47
CA HIS A 247 -22.45 -3.87 21.64
C HIS A 247 -21.59 -5.11 21.85
N HIS A 248 -20.39 -4.91 22.39
CA HIS A 248 -19.53 -5.96 22.89
C HIS A 248 -19.10 -5.65 24.32
N THR A 249 -19.20 -6.64 25.21
CA THR A 249 -18.72 -6.52 26.59
C THR A 249 -17.35 -7.15 26.69
N LEU A 250 -16.34 -6.33 26.91
CA LEU A 250 -14.97 -6.76 27.20
C LEU A 250 -14.86 -7.09 28.69
N THR A 251 -14.39 -8.30 29.01
CA THR A 251 -14.07 -8.69 30.38
C THR A 251 -12.55 -8.84 30.54
N LEU A 252 -11.95 -8.07 31.44
CA LEU A 252 -10.51 -8.12 31.72
C LEU A 252 -10.27 -7.92 33.21
N ASN A 253 -9.52 -8.83 33.85
CA ASN A 253 -9.09 -8.72 35.25
C ASN A 253 -10.24 -8.41 36.23
N GLY A 254 -11.43 -8.95 36.00
CA GLY A 254 -12.63 -8.71 36.82
C GLY A 254 -13.41 -7.45 36.49
N TYR A 255 -12.90 -6.60 35.59
CA TYR A 255 -13.63 -5.46 35.04
C TYR A 255 -14.47 -5.89 33.84
N SER A 256 -15.64 -5.26 33.70
CA SER A 256 -16.56 -5.45 32.58
C SER A 256 -16.83 -4.10 31.94
N TRP A 257 -16.43 -3.95 30.67
CA TRP A 257 -16.54 -2.71 29.93
C TRP A 257 -17.37 -2.92 28.66
N LYS A 258 -18.50 -2.22 28.56
CA LYS A 258 -19.41 -2.34 27.43
C LYS A 258 -19.05 -1.31 26.37
N ILE A 259 -18.67 -1.78 25.19
CA ILE A 259 -18.31 -0.95 24.04
C ILE A 259 -19.47 -1.01 23.05
N SER A 260 -19.91 0.14 22.54
CA SER A 260 -20.98 0.20 21.55
C SER A 260 -20.43 0.36 20.13
N GLN A 261 -21.13 -0.26 19.17
CA GLN A 261 -20.91 -0.02 17.74
C GLN A 261 -21.13 1.45 17.40
N ARG A 262 -22.09 2.10 18.07
CA ARG A 262 -22.37 3.54 17.91
C ARG A 262 -21.16 4.41 18.26
N ASP A 263 -20.47 4.13 19.36
CA ASP A 263 -19.27 4.88 19.74
C ASP A 263 -18.15 4.69 18.71
N LEU A 264 -17.96 3.46 18.23
CA LEU A 264 -17.00 3.17 17.15
C LEU A 264 -17.36 3.92 15.86
N GLU A 265 -18.64 3.95 15.48
CA GLU A 265 -19.09 4.69 14.29
C GLU A 265 -18.87 6.20 14.47
N GLN A 266 -19.27 6.77 15.60
CA GLN A 266 -19.22 8.22 15.83
C GLN A 266 -17.81 8.75 16.07
N LYS A 267 -16.99 8.05 16.84
CA LYS A 267 -15.66 8.52 17.27
C LYS A 267 -14.55 8.13 16.30
N ILE A 268 -14.76 7.14 15.43
CA ILE A 268 -13.69 6.56 14.60
C ILE A 268 -14.08 6.49 13.12
N LEU A 269 -15.16 5.77 12.77
CA LEU A 269 -15.51 5.57 11.36
C LEU A 269 -15.99 6.86 10.69
N LEU A 270 -16.75 7.70 11.39
CA LEU A 270 -17.24 8.96 10.86
C LEU A 270 -16.10 9.97 10.60
N PRO A 271 -15.15 10.22 11.53
CA PRO A 271 -13.95 11.00 11.23
C PRO A 271 -13.16 10.47 10.04
N PHE A 272 -13.01 9.14 9.93
CA PHE A 272 -12.33 8.54 8.79
C PHE A 272 -13.09 8.78 7.47
N VAL A 273 -14.42 8.62 7.45
CA VAL A 273 -15.25 8.96 6.29
C VAL A 273 -15.14 10.44 5.91
N GLN A 274 -15.05 11.35 6.88
CA GLN A 274 -14.85 12.77 6.61
C GLN A 274 -13.50 13.02 5.92
N GLN A 275 -12.43 12.37 6.38
CA GLN A 275 -11.12 12.44 5.73
C GLN A 275 -11.18 11.84 4.32
N LEU A 276 -11.78 10.67 4.13
CA LEU A 276 -11.95 10.07 2.79
C LEU A 276 -12.74 10.99 1.86
N ASN A 277 -13.80 11.63 2.35
CA ASN A 277 -14.58 12.57 1.56
C ASN A 277 -13.77 13.80 1.14
N LYS A 278 -12.86 14.28 1.99
CA LYS A 278 -11.93 15.36 1.64
C LYS A 278 -10.96 14.92 0.54
N GLU A 279 -10.33 13.76 0.69
CA GLU A 279 -9.40 13.21 -0.31
C GLU A 279 -10.10 12.98 -1.65
N LEU A 280 -11.31 12.40 -1.62
CA LEU A 280 -12.10 12.12 -2.82
C LEU A 280 -12.54 13.40 -3.53
N ASN A 281 -12.92 14.44 -2.78
CA ASN A 281 -13.24 15.75 -3.35
C ASN A 281 -12.04 16.38 -4.05
N HIS A 282 -10.86 16.29 -3.45
CA HIS A 282 -9.63 16.80 -4.03
C HIS A 282 -9.33 16.07 -5.34
N LEU A 283 -9.39 14.73 -5.31
CA LEU A 283 -9.19 13.90 -6.49
C LEU A 283 -10.20 14.21 -7.62
N PHE A 284 -11.48 14.37 -7.29
CA PHE A 284 -12.50 14.75 -8.27
C PHE A 284 -12.26 16.13 -8.88
N SER A 285 -11.92 17.11 -8.04
CA SER A 285 -11.59 18.47 -8.48
C SER A 285 -10.38 18.47 -9.41
N ASP A 286 -9.29 17.81 -9.01
CA ASP A 286 -8.04 17.75 -9.77
C ASP A 286 -8.21 17.06 -11.13
N GLN A 287 -9.10 16.06 -11.20
CA GLN A 287 -9.37 15.31 -12.42
C GLN A 287 -10.54 15.87 -13.24
N GLY A 288 -11.21 16.93 -12.77
CA GLY A 288 -12.39 17.50 -13.42
C GLY A 288 -13.57 16.52 -13.53
N ILE A 289 -13.71 15.59 -12.58
CA ILE A 289 -14.72 14.54 -12.59
C ILE A 289 -15.90 14.94 -11.71
N SER A 290 -17.10 14.96 -12.29
CA SER A 290 -18.33 15.08 -11.50
C SER A 290 -18.67 13.76 -10.81
N PRO A 291 -19.04 13.75 -9.52
CA PRO A 291 -19.50 12.54 -8.82
C PRO A 291 -20.64 11.80 -9.53
N ILE A 292 -21.47 12.53 -10.28
CA ILE A 292 -22.62 12.00 -11.04
C ILE A 292 -22.19 11.10 -12.22
N ARG A 293 -20.93 11.22 -12.67
CA ARG A 293 -20.34 10.44 -13.77
C ARG A 293 -19.76 9.11 -13.33
N ILE A 294 -19.67 8.87 -12.03
CA ILE A 294 -19.21 7.59 -11.50
C ILE A 294 -20.35 6.57 -11.69
N SER A 295 -20.12 5.57 -12.53
CA SER A 295 -21.09 4.50 -12.83
C SER A 295 -21.06 3.40 -11.77
N GLN A 296 -19.90 3.17 -11.17
CA GLN A 296 -19.71 2.14 -10.16
C GLN A 296 -18.68 2.61 -9.12
N ALA A 297 -18.90 2.24 -7.86
CA ALA A 297 -17.91 2.37 -6.81
C ALA A 297 -17.71 1.04 -6.09
N ILE A 298 -16.47 0.58 -6.02
CA ILE A 298 -16.06 -0.68 -5.41
C ILE A 298 -15.32 -0.35 -4.10
N CYS A 299 -15.89 -0.75 -2.97
CA CYS A 299 -15.27 -0.64 -1.65
C CYS A 299 -14.79 -2.03 -1.20
N THR A 300 -13.48 -2.23 -1.12
CA THR A 300 -12.84 -3.53 -0.84
C THR A 300 -11.80 -3.40 0.29
N GLY A 301 -11.18 -4.53 0.62
CA GLY A 301 -10.23 -4.66 1.72
C GLY A 301 -10.91 -5.07 3.02
N GLY A 302 -10.18 -5.75 3.90
CA GLY A 302 -10.75 -6.29 5.15
C GLY A 302 -11.37 -5.23 6.07
N ASN A 303 -10.90 -3.98 5.99
CA ASN A 303 -11.45 -2.86 6.75
C ASN A 303 -12.50 -2.05 5.95
N GLY A 304 -12.74 -2.41 4.68
CA GLY A 304 -13.70 -1.77 3.79
C GLY A 304 -15.12 -2.32 3.91
N THR A 305 -15.37 -3.33 4.75
CA THR A 305 -16.65 -4.06 4.87
C THR A 305 -17.69 -3.40 5.78
N TRP A 306 -17.35 -2.28 6.45
CA TRP A 306 -18.28 -1.60 7.35
C TRP A 306 -19.44 -0.93 6.59
N PRO A 307 -20.70 -1.11 7.03
CA PRO A 307 -21.86 -0.49 6.37
C PRO A 307 -21.81 1.04 6.28
N THR A 308 -21.10 1.71 7.19
CA THR A 308 -20.89 3.16 7.19
C THR A 308 -20.29 3.64 5.86
N PHE A 309 -19.34 2.88 5.27
CA PHE A 309 -18.72 3.26 3.99
C PHE A 309 -19.68 3.17 2.82
N SER A 310 -20.47 2.09 2.70
CA SER A 310 -21.45 1.98 1.61
C SER A 310 -22.59 2.97 1.76
N ARG A 311 -23.03 3.28 2.98
CA ARG A 311 -24.02 4.34 3.23
C ARG A 311 -23.50 5.70 2.77
N TRP A 312 -22.26 6.04 3.14
CA TRP A 312 -21.60 7.27 2.70
C TRP A 312 -21.44 7.31 1.17
N LEU A 313 -20.96 6.24 0.55
CA LEU A 313 -20.79 6.17 -0.91
C LEU A 313 -22.11 6.35 -1.67
N ARG A 314 -23.21 5.74 -1.20
CA ARG A 314 -24.55 5.96 -1.78
C ARG A 314 -25.00 7.41 -1.72
N GLN A 315 -24.69 8.11 -0.63
CA GLN A 315 -24.98 9.54 -0.50
C GLN A 315 -24.09 10.38 -1.42
N LYS A 316 -22.81 10.00 -1.53
CA LYS A 316 -21.81 10.74 -2.31
C LYS A 316 -21.97 10.57 -3.82
N LEU A 317 -22.39 9.38 -4.24
CA LEU A 317 -22.40 8.91 -5.63
C LEU A 317 -23.81 8.39 -5.97
N PRO A 318 -24.79 9.29 -6.13
CA PRO A 318 -26.21 8.90 -6.22
C PRO A 318 -26.55 8.02 -7.42
N ASN A 319 -25.74 8.06 -8.48
CA ASN A 319 -25.93 7.26 -9.70
C ASN A 319 -25.07 5.99 -9.76
N ALA A 320 -24.15 5.81 -8.81
CA ALA A 320 -23.19 4.72 -8.89
C ALA A 320 -23.78 3.42 -8.34
N LEU A 321 -23.52 2.31 -9.02
CA LEU A 321 -23.66 0.99 -8.43
C LEU A 321 -22.59 0.81 -7.34
N ILE A 322 -23.01 0.61 -6.09
CA ILE A 322 -22.08 0.41 -4.97
C ILE A 322 -21.86 -1.08 -4.75
N THR A 323 -20.63 -1.52 -4.93
CA THR A 323 -20.17 -2.88 -4.63
C THR A 323 -19.29 -2.84 -3.39
N GLN A 324 -19.57 -3.69 -2.40
CA GLN A 324 -18.80 -3.79 -1.17
C GLN A 324 -18.52 -5.27 -0.86
N ASP A 325 -17.35 -5.56 -0.30
CA ASP A 325 -17.06 -6.91 0.19
C ASP A 325 -17.93 -7.26 1.40
N SER A 326 -18.32 -8.53 1.50
CA SER A 326 -19.01 -9.04 2.67
C SER A 326 -18.02 -9.22 3.83
N PRO A 327 -18.45 -8.99 5.09
CA PRO A 327 -17.65 -9.33 6.26
C PRO A 327 -17.23 -10.80 6.20
N HIS A 328 -15.95 -11.07 6.42
CA HIS A 328 -15.43 -12.44 6.40
C HIS A 328 -15.96 -13.24 7.59
N ASP A 329 -16.77 -14.27 7.34
CA ASP A 329 -17.21 -15.18 8.40
C ASP A 329 -16.13 -16.23 8.67
N GLN A 330 -15.33 -16.03 9.72
CA GLN A 330 -14.26 -16.95 10.12
C GLN A 330 -14.77 -18.35 10.50
N TYR A 331 -16.08 -18.51 10.77
CA TYR A 331 -16.66 -19.80 11.18
C TYR A 331 -17.28 -20.58 10.03
N ASN A 332 -17.42 -19.98 8.85
CA ASN A 332 -17.98 -20.63 7.69
C ASN A 332 -16.86 -21.32 6.90
N ARG A 333 -16.63 -22.61 7.20
CA ARG A 333 -15.63 -23.48 6.54
C ARG A 333 -16.17 -24.18 5.28
N ASP A 334 -17.27 -23.69 4.72
CA ASP A 334 -17.74 -24.24 3.46
C ASP A 334 -16.71 -23.89 2.37
N ASN A 335 -16.20 -24.91 1.69
CA ASN A 335 -15.28 -24.86 0.54
C ASN A 335 -15.78 -24.04 -0.66
N ASN A 336 -16.78 -23.17 -0.46
CA ASN A 336 -17.24 -22.25 -1.46
C ASN A 336 -16.18 -21.15 -1.66
N TYR A 337 -15.94 -20.90 -2.94
CA TYR A 337 -15.18 -19.86 -3.63
C TYR A 337 -15.19 -18.42 -3.05
N SER A 338 -15.72 -18.18 -1.84
CA SER A 338 -15.97 -16.89 -1.18
C SER A 338 -14.83 -16.33 -0.30
N HIS A 339 -13.74 -17.08 -0.09
CA HIS A 339 -12.66 -16.65 0.81
C HIS A 339 -11.49 -15.93 0.12
N CYS A 340 -11.42 -15.98 -1.21
CA CYS A 340 -10.36 -15.31 -1.97
C CYS A 340 -10.75 -13.85 -2.23
N SER A 341 -9.88 -12.90 -1.85
CA SER A 341 -10.16 -11.47 -1.97
C SER A 341 -10.27 -11.04 -3.44
N ARG A 342 -11.00 -9.94 -3.71
CA ARG A 342 -11.06 -9.33 -5.06
C ARG A 342 -9.68 -9.05 -5.62
N LEU A 343 -8.76 -8.64 -4.74
CA LEU A 343 -7.36 -8.42 -5.07
C LEU A 343 -6.71 -9.69 -5.60
N ALA A 344 -6.77 -10.80 -4.85
CA ALA A 344 -6.13 -12.05 -5.24
C ALA A 344 -6.69 -12.62 -6.56
N TRP A 345 -8.02 -12.57 -6.74
CA TRP A 345 -8.63 -12.91 -8.03
C TRP A 345 -8.18 -11.99 -9.15
N GLY A 346 -8.13 -10.70 -8.88
CA GLY A 346 -7.66 -9.66 -9.80
C GLY A 346 -6.24 -9.89 -10.31
N LEU A 347 -5.34 -10.25 -9.40
CA LEU A 347 -3.96 -10.63 -9.71
C LEU A 347 -3.92 -11.89 -10.58
N ALA A 348 -4.74 -12.89 -10.25
CA ALA A 348 -4.78 -14.17 -10.99
C ALA A 348 -5.29 -14.01 -12.43
N VAL A 349 -6.16 -13.04 -12.71
CA VAL A 349 -6.69 -12.79 -14.06
C VAL A 349 -5.87 -11.79 -14.88
N LEU A 350 -4.82 -11.17 -14.32
CA LEU A 350 -3.95 -10.24 -15.04
C LEU A 350 -3.40 -10.81 -16.37
N PRO A 351 -3.05 -12.11 -16.51
CA PRO A 351 -2.63 -12.66 -17.80
C PRO A 351 -3.65 -12.48 -18.94
N LEU A 352 -4.94 -12.36 -18.63
CA LEU A 352 -6.01 -12.10 -19.61
C LEU A 352 -6.09 -10.61 -20.02
N TYR A 353 -5.45 -9.72 -19.26
CA TYR A 353 -5.46 -8.27 -19.44
C TYR A 353 -4.04 -7.69 -19.39
N PHE A 354 -3.09 -8.39 -20.01
CA PHE A 354 -1.66 -8.08 -19.90
C PHE A 354 -1.31 -6.66 -20.37
N GLN A 355 -2.09 -6.06 -21.26
CA GLN A 355 -1.95 -4.68 -21.72
C GLN A 355 -2.05 -3.63 -20.61
N VAL A 356 -2.63 -3.99 -19.46
CA VAL A 356 -2.75 -3.10 -18.31
C VAL A 356 -1.44 -2.99 -17.55
N LEU A 357 -0.57 -4.00 -17.62
CA LEU A 357 0.72 -4.00 -16.93
C LEU A 357 1.63 -2.89 -17.48
N ASP A 358 2.22 -2.08 -16.59
CA ASP A 358 3.27 -1.14 -16.98
C ASP A 358 4.61 -1.89 -17.19
N VAL A 359 4.74 -2.48 -18.37
CA VAL A 359 5.94 -3.21 -18.78
C VAL A 359 7.19 -2.33 -18.70
N SER A 360 7.05 -1.02 -18.97
CA SER A 360 8.18 -0.08 -18.92
C SER A 360 8.74 0.08 -17.51
N ARG A 361 7.85 0.12 -16.51
CA ARG A 361 8.23 0.20 -15.09
C ARG A 361 8.73 -1.12 -14.54
N HIS A 362 8.24 -2.24 -15.08
CA HIS A 362 8.81 -3.55 -14.77
C HIS A 362 10.24 -3.69 -15.31
N GLN A 363 10.52 -3.20 -16.53
CA GLN A 363 11.85 -3.27 -17.13
C GLN A 363 12.82 -2.25 -16.52
N TYR A 364 12.36 -1.03 -16.25
CA TYR A 364 13.18 0.06 -15.73
C TYR A 364 12.52 0.64 -14.47
N SER A 365 13.12 0.45 -13.29
CA SER A 365 12.67 1.12 -12.07
C SER A 365 13.04 2.62 -12.09
N ASP A 366 12.34 3.44 -11.32
CA ASP A 366 12.65 4.88 -11.24
C ASP A 366 14.04 5.13 -10.64
N TYR A 367 14.49 4.29 -9.70
CA TYR A 367 15.87 4.32 -9.19
C TYR A 367 16.90 3.95 -10.26
N PHE A 368 16.60 2.96 -11.11
CA PHE A 368 17.47 2.62 -12.23
C PHE A 368 17.58 3.79 -13.22
N LEU A 369 16.46 4.40 -13.61
CA LEU A 369 16.45 5.55 -14.51
C LEU A 369 17.22 6.74 -13.92
N LEU A 370 17.04 7.02 -12.64
CA LEU A 370 17.81 8.05 -11.94
C LEU A 370 19.30 7.73 -11.94
N ALA A 371 19.69 6.48 -11.64
CA ALA A 371 21.09 6.06 -11.63
C ALA A 371 21.73 6.21 -13.01
N GLU A 372 21.02 5.82 -14.07
CA GLU A 372 21.48 5.97 -15.45
C GLU A 372 21.62 7.44 -15.85
N LEU A 373 20.65 8.29 -15.47
CA LEU A 373 20.73 9.74 -15.67
C LEU A 373 21.97 10.35 -15.01
N LEU A 374 22.23 9.99 -13.75
CA LEU A 374 23.42 10.46 -13.02
C LEU A 374 24.74 9.98 -13.66
N ARG A 375 24.74 8.84 -14.37
CA ARG A 375 25.92 8.31 -15.09
C ARG A 375 26.17 9.03 -16.42
N VAL A 376 25.11 9.47 -17.11
CA VAL A 376 25.26 10.19 -18.40
C VAL A 376 25.53 11.69 -18.21
N PHE A 377 25.17 12.26 -17.06
CA PHE A 377 25.44 13.66 -16.79
C PHE A 377 26.93 13.96 -16.65
N LYS A 378 27.37 14.97 -17.42
CA LYS A 378 28.72 15.54 -17.39
C LYS A 378 28.68 16.95 -16.82
N GLU A 379 29.83 17.61 -16.72
CA GLU A 379 29.92 19.00 -16.25
C GLU A 379 29.23 20.01 -17.18
N GLN A 380 29.13 19.67 -18.47
CA GLN A 380 28.49 20.48 -19.51
C GLN A 380 26.97 20.26 -19.55
N PRO A 381 26.18 21.31 -19.89
CA PRO A 381 24.74 21.18 -20.06
C PRO A 381 24.42 20.29 -21.27
N LEU A 382 23.39 19.45 -21.13
CA LEU A 382 22.89 18.55 -22.18
C LEU A 382 21.44 18.90 -22.51
N SER A 383 21.08 18.86 -23.78
CA SER A 383 19.69 18.87 -24.25
C SER A 383 18.99 17.54 -23.96
N LEU A 384 17.65 17.55 -23.94
CA LEU A 384 16.86 16.33 -23.73
C LEU A 384 17.13 15.26 -24.79
N SER A 385 17.34 15.68 -26.04
CA SER A 385 17.69 14.76 -27.14
C SER A 385 19.03 14.09 -26.91
N GLU A 386 20.04 14.82 -26.43
CA GLU A 386 21.35 14.24 -26.10
C GLU A 386 21.27 13.30 -24.90
N VAL A 387 20.47 13.64 -23.87
CA VAL A 387 20.21 12.74 -22.75
C VAL A 387 19.57 11.44 -23.24
N HIS A 388 18.57 11.51 -24.11
CA HIS A 388 17.94 10.31 -24.69
C HIS A 388 18.95 9.47 -25.46
N GLN A 389 19.73 10.08 -26.36
CA GLN A 389 20.74 9.35 -27.14
C GLN A 389 21.79 8.66 -26.25
N LEU A 390 22.24 9.32 -25.18
CA LEU A 390 23.19 8.74 -24.24
C LEU A 390 22.60 7.57 -23.44
N LEU A 391 21.32 7.63 -23.08
CA LEU A 391 20.62 6.53 -22.40
C LEU A 391 20.36 5.36 -23.35
N GLU A 392 19.99 5.62 -24.62
CA GLU A 392 19.81 4.59 -25.64
C GLU A 392 21.10 3.83 -25.93
N ASN A 393 22.25 4.53 -25.98
CA ASN A 393 23.57 3.92 -26.10
C ASN A 393 23.93 3.00 -24.92
N ARG A 394 23.19 3.09 -23.81
CA ARG A 394 23.34 2.26 -22.61
C ARG A 394 22.25 1.20 -22.50
N GLY A 395 21.44 1.02 -23.55
CA GLY A 395 20.41 -0.01 -23.64
C GLY A 395 19.06 0.39 -23.04
N VAL A 396 18.84 1.66 -22.70
CA VAL A 396 17.55 2.15 -22.19
C VAL A 396 16.63 2.49 -23.36
N ASN A 397 15.45 1.86 -23.41
CA ASN A 397 14.42 2.21 -24.40
C ASN A 397 13.72 3.53 -24.03
N THR A 398 14.32 4.67 -24.41
CA THR A 398 13.83 6.00 -24.01
C THR A 398 12.43 6.33 -24.54
N ARG A 399 12.00 5.72 -25.66
CA ARG A 399 10.63 5.89 -26.17
C ARG A 399 9.59 5.43 -25.16
N SER A 400 9.87 4.35 -24.43
CA SER A 400 8.95 3.79 -23.43
C SER A 400 8.95 4.53 -22.09
N VAL A 401 10.01 5.28 -21.77
CA VAL A 401 10.19 5.93 -20.45
C VAL A 401 10.44 7.44 -20.51
N SER A 402 10.26 8.07 -21.68
CA SER A 402 10.53 9.50 -21.91
C SER A 402 9.85 10.42 -20.88
N ASN A 403 8.57 10.17 -20.57
CA ASN A 403 7.83 10.96 -19.59
C ASN A 403 8.40 10.84 -18.17
N ARG A 404 8.88 9.64 -17.80
CA ARG A 404 9.49 9.37 -16.49
C ARG A 404 10.88 10.01 -16.38
N ILE A 405 11.67 9.91 -17.44
CA ILE A 405 12.94 10.66 -17.57
C ILE A 405 12.67 12.15 -17.35
N LEU A 406 11.74 12.73 -18.11
CA LEU A 406 11.39 14.15 -18.01
C LEU A 406 10.91 14.53 -16.61
N ALA A 407 10.14 13.69 -15.94
CA ALA A 407 9.68 13.91 -14.57
C ALA A 407 10.86 13.99 -13.59
N ILE A 408 11.79 13.04 -13.64
CA ILE A 408 13.00 13.03 -12.81
C ILE A 408 13.83 14.29 -13.06
N LEU A 409 14.01 14.69 -14.32
CA LEU A 409 14.74 15.90 -14.69
C LEU A 409 14.08 17.20 -14.19
N LYS A 410 12.76 17.20 -14.04
CA LYS A 410 11.99 18.30 -13.44
C LYS A 410 12.01 18.29 -11.90
N GLY A 411 12.81 17.43 -11.29
CA GLY A 411 12.94 17.32 -9.83
C GLY A 411 11.89 16.43 -9.18
N LYS A 412 11.07 15.70 -9.94
CA LYS A 412 10.21 14.63 -9.39
C LYS A 412 11.05 13.39 -9.15
N LEU A 413 11.74 13.38 -8.01
CA LEU A 413 12.60 12.26 -7.63
C LEU A 413 11.77 11.01 -7.32
N PRO A 414 12.36 9.81 -7.49
CA PRO A 414 11.69 8.58 -7.11
C PRO A 414 11.31 8.61 -5.61
N PRO A 415 10.10 8.18 -5.22
CA PRO A 415 9.66 8.22 -3.84
C PRO A 415 10.55 7.36 -2.93
N GLY A 416 10.76 7.80 -1.69
CA GLY A 416 11.63 7.14 -0.71
C GLY A 416 13.13 7.39 -0.89
N LEU A 417 13.54 8.23 -1.85
CA LEU A 417 14.94 8.64 -2.03
C LEU A 417 15.42 9.59 -0.92
N ILE A 418 14.54 10.48 -0.48
CA ILE A 418 14.77 11.46 0.59
C ILE A 418 13.72 11.16 1.67
N PRO A 419 14.12 11.07 2.95
CA PRO A 419 13.23 10.75 4.07
C PRO A 419 12.09 11.77 4.27
#